data_AF-X1N418-F1
#
_entry.id   AF-X1N418-F1
#
_cell.length_a   1.000
_cell.length_b   1.000
_cell.length_c   1.000
_cell.angle_alpha   90.00
_cell.angle_beta   90.00
_cell.angle_gamma   90.00
#
_symmetry.space_group_name_H-M   'P 1'
#
loop_
_entity.id
_entity.type
_entity.pdbx_description
1 polymer ?
#
loop_
_entity_poly.entity_id
_entity_poly.type
_entity_poly.pdbx_seq_one_letter_code
_entity_poly.pdbx_strand_id
1 'polypeptide(L)'
;MRSHYQDLAEFGFSIEPFGDRTFLIRAVPALVHDKDWAGMLRELLDSLSEGDKGDWAESVAESMACHSAVRAGQALTDEEMRELVRQLEQAATPHTCPHGRPTMI
;
A
#
# COMPACT_ATOMS: atom_id res chain seq x y z
N MET A 1 7.87 -5.96 -13.07
CA MET A 1 7.31 -4.69 -13.59
C MET A 1 6.61 -4.84 -14.95
N ARG A 2 7.25 -5.29 -16.05
CA ARG A 2 6.57 -5.40 -17.38
C ARG A 2 5.32 -6.28 -17.41
N SER A 3 5.24 -7.32 -16.56
CA SER A 3 4.10 -8.23 -16.50
C SER A 3 2.90 -7.70 -15.70
N HIS A 4 3.08 -6.68 -14.86
CA HIS A 4 2.06 -6.27 -13.87
C HIS A 4 1.84 -4.76 -13.74
N TYR A 5 2.56 -3.92 -14.50
CA TYR A 5 2.38 -2.47 -14.40
C TYR A 5 0.99 -1.99 -14.84
N GLN A 6 0.30 -2.79 -15.67
CA GLN A 6 -1.10 -2.54 -16.04
C GLN A 6 -2.04 -2.87 -14.88
N ASP A 7 -1.75 -3.92 -14.13
CA ASP A 7 -2.53 -4.35 -12.96
C ASP A 7 -2.46 -3.30 -11.83
N LEU A 8 -1.33 -2.57 -11.70
CA LEU A 8 -1.21 -1.44 -10.77
C LEU A 8 -2.18 -0.29 -11.07
N ALA A 9 -2.74 -0.23 -12.29
CA ALA A 9 -3.75 0.78 -12.62
C ALA A 9 -5.04 0.63 -11.80
N GLU A 10 -5.41 -0.60 -11.44
CA GLU A 10 -6.58 -0.89 -10.61
C GLU A 10 -6.44 -0.31 -9.19
N PHE A 11 -5.20 -0.13 -8.74
CA PHE A 11 -4.87 0.43 -7.43
C PHE A 11 -4.67 1.95 -7.46
N GLY A 12 -4.77 2.60 -8.62
CA GLY A 12 -4.66 4.05 -8.78
C GLY A 12 -3.29 4.55 -9.24
N PHE A 13 -2.40 3.67 -9.71
CA PHE A 13 -1.16 4.09 -10.36
C PHE A 13 -1.37 4.33 -11.86
N SER A 14 -0.70 5.32 -12.42
CA SER A 14 -0.58 5.46 -13.88
C SER A 14 0.88 5.37 -14.26
N ILE A 15 1.26 4.27 -14.91
CA ILE A 15 2.65 3.93 -15.23
C ILE A 15 2.75 3.68 -16.72
N GLU A 16 3.70 4.34 -17.39
CA GLU A 16 3.96 4.16 -18.82
C GLU A 16 5.42 3.78 -19.09
N PRO A 17 5.70 2.89 -20.06
CA PRO A 17 7.06 2.59 -20.48
C PRO A 17 7.74 3.82 -21.08
N PHE A 18 9.03 3.99 -20.79
CA PHE A 18 9.88 5.05 -21.34
C PHE A 18 11.25 4.49 -21.73
N GLY A 19 11.30 3.79 -22.86
CA GLY A 19 12.48 3.03 -23.27
C GLY A 19 12.53 1.64 -22.63
N ASP A 20 13.71 1.01 -22.64
CA ASP A 20 13.80 -0.43 -22.36
C ASP A 20 13.69 -0.80 -20.88
N ARG A 21 14.31 0.01 -20.00
CA ARG A 21 14.45 -0.29 -18.56
C ARG A 21 13.93 0.85 -17.68
N THR A 22 13.13 1.73 -18.24
CA THR A 22 12.64 2.93 -17.54
C THR A 22 11.15 3.07 -17.75
N PHE A 23 10.48 3.55 -16.70
CA PHE A 23 9.04 3.79 -16.68
C PHE A 23 8.80 5.18 -16.10
N LEU A 24 7.77 5.86 -16.58
CA LEU A 24 7.28 7.12 -16.04
C LEU A 24 6.05 6.84 -15.18
N ILE A 25 5.98 7.51 -14.04
CA ILE A 25 4.83 7.46 -13.13
C ILE A 25 4.10 8.79 -13.28
N ARG A 26 2.88 8.73 -13.82
CA ARG A 26 2.02 9.90 -14.10
C ARG A 26 1.03 10.17 -12.97
N ALA A 27 0.64 9.14 -12.24
CA ALA A 27 -0.27 9.23 -11.11
C ALA A 27 0.06 8.15 -10.08
N VAL A 28 -0.27 8.46 -8.82
CA VAL A 28 -0.17 7.55 -7.68
C VAL A 28 -1.48 7.62 -6.87
N PRO A 29 -1.81 6.58 -6.09
CA PRO A 29 -3.03 6.58 -5.29
C PRO A 29 -3.00 7.69 -4.24
N ALA A 30 -4.12 8.38 -4.06
CA ALA A 30 -4.22 9.49 -3.08
C ALA A 30 -3.86 9.04 -1.65
N LEU A 31 -4.13 7.77 -1.31
CA LEU A 31 -3.81 7.18 -0.01
C LEU A 31 -2.31 7.26 0.34
N VAL A 32 -1.43 7.30 -0.66
CA VAL A 32 0.02 7.19 -0.48
C VAL A 32 0.80 8.38 -1.05
N HIS A 33 0.12 9.39 -1.59
CA HIS A 33 0.76 10.50 -2.31
C HIS A 33 1.71 11.34 -1.44
N ASP A 34 1.34 11.57 -0.18
CA ASP A 34 2.14 12.28 0.83
C ASP A 34 3.12 11.36 1.59
N LYS A 35 3.22 10.09 1.18
CA LYS A 35 4.11 9.08 1.76
C LYS A 35 5.22 8.73 0.77
N ASP A 36 6.16 7.89 1.19
CA ASP A 36 7.20 7.35 0.30
C ASP A 36 6.63 6.26 -0.62
N TRP A 37 5.79 6.68 -1.58
CA TRP A 37 5.19 5.80 -2.58
C TRP A 37 6.24 5.17 -3.50
N ALA A 38 7.38 5.84 -3.72
CA ALA A 38 8.44 5.35 -4.60
C ALA A 38 9.22 4.21 -3.94
N GLY A 39 9.51 4.33 -2.64
CA GLY A 39 10.08 3.26 -1.82
C GLY A 39 9.14 2.06 -1.74
N MET A 40 7.87 2.28 -1.41
CA MET A 40 6.85 1.23 -1.40
C MET A 40 6.75 0.49 -2.73
N LEU A 41 6.65 1.23 -3.86
CA LEU A 41 6.53 0.60 -5.17
C LEU A 41 7.77 -0.22 -5.52
N ARG A 42 8.98 0.22 -5.11
CA ARG A 42 10.20 -0.57 -5.27
C ARG A 42 10.14 -1.86 -4.45
N GLU A 43 9.84 -1.76 -3.16
CA GLU A 43 9.74 -2.93 -2.27
C GLU A 43 8.73 -3.95 -2.78
N LEU A 44 7.57 -3.48 -3.24
CA LEU A 44 6.54 -4.30 -3.88
C LEU A 44 7.09 -5.01 -5.11
N LEU A 45 7.71 -4.27 -6.04
CA LEU A 45 8.26 -4.87 -7.27
C LEU A 45 9.40 -5.87 -6.99
N ASP A 46 10.19 -5.64 -5.94
CA ASP A 46 11.24 -6.54 -5.52
C ASP A 46 10.66 -7.83 -4.94
N SER A 47 9.66 -7.76 -4.04
CA SER A 47 9.02 -8.96 -3.46
C SER A 47 8.37 -9.86 -4.52
N LEU A 48 7.76 -9.24 -5.54
CA LEU A 48 7.13 -9.93 -6.65
C LEU A 48 8.15 -10.60 -7.59
N SER A 49 9.39 -10.08 -7.64
CA SER A 49 10.46 -10.67 -8.44
C SER A 49 11.07 -11.91 -7.79
N GLU A 50 10.96 -12.05 -6.47
CA GLU A 50 11.47 -13.18 -5.69
C GLU A 50 10.57 -14.43 -5.77
N GLY A 51 9.50 -14.37 -6.59
CA GLY A 51 8.65 -15.51 -6.88
C GLY A 51 7.56 -15.75 -5.84
N ASP A 52 7.12 -14.68 -5.17
CA ASP A 52 5.95 -14.75 -4.29
C ASP A 52 4.75 -15.30 -5.08
N LYS A 53 4.16 -16.38 -4.55
CA LYS A 53 3.07 -17.14 -5.19
C LYS A 53 1.69 -16.70 -4.68
N GLY A 54 1.64 -15.62 -3.88
CA GLY A 54 0.41 -15.03 -3.38
C GLY A 54 -0.46 -14.42 -4.47
N ASP A 55 -1.68 -14.05 -4.12
CA ASP A 55 -2.53 -13.24 -4.97
C ASP A 55 -1.89 -11.86 -5.14
N TRP A 56 -1.48 -11.53 -6.37
CA TRP A 56 -0.89 -10.23 -6.72
C TRP A 56 -1.69 -9.06 -6.12
N ALA A 57 -3.03 -9.11 -6.21
CA ALA A 57 -3.88 -8.03 -5.75
C ALA A 57 -3.81 -7.87 -4.23
N GLU A 58 -3.72 -8.98 -3.50
CA GLU A 58 -3.55 -9.00 -2.05
C GLU A 58 -2.20 -8.39 -1.66
N SER A 59 -1.10 -8.79 -2.32
CA SER A 59 0.23 -8.23 -2.04
C SER A 59 0.32 -6.72 -2.25
N VAL A 60 -0.32 -6.21 -3.31
CA VAL A 60 -0.39 -4.75 -3.57
C VAL A 60 -1.18 -4.06 -2.46
N ALA A 61 -2.35 -4.60 -2.09
CA ALA A 61 -3.20 -4.04 -1.04
C ALA A 61 -2.51 -4.02 0.33
N GLU A 62 -1.81 -5.10 0.70
CA GLU A 62 -1.03 -5.20 1.92
C GLU A 62 0.10 -4.16 1.97
N SER A 63 0.86 -4.04 0.87
CA SER A 63 1.93 -3.05 0.76
C SER A 63 1.41 -1.62 0.89
N MET A 64 0.32 -1.28 0.19
CA MET A 64 -0.33 0.03 0.29
C MET A 64 -0.85 0.30 1.71
N ALA A 65 -1.48 -0.68 2.36
CA ALA A 65 -1.98 -0.54 3.73
C ALA A 65 -0.82 -0.27 4.72
N CYS A 66 0.29 -0.99 4.61
CA CYS A 66 1.45 -0.81 5.48
C CYS A 66 2.20 0.50 5.27
N HIS A 67 2.22 1.02 4.04
CA HIS A 67 2.89 2.28 3.72
C HIS A 67 2.01 3.52 3.90
N SER A 68 0.70 3.36 3.94
CA SER A 68 -0.24 4.45 4.27
C SER A 68 -0.60 4.55 5.75
N ALA A 69 -0.44 3.47 6.52
CA ALA A 69 -0.80 3.42 7.93
C ALA A 69 -0.16 4.54 8.77
N VAL A 70 -0.87 4.95 9.83
CA VAL A 70 -0.28 5.76 10.91
C VAL A 70 0.83 4.95 11.58
N ARG A 71 2.03 5.52 11.63
CA ARG A 71 3.26 4.90 12.18
C ARG A 71 3.61 5.47 13.55
N ALA A 72 4.44 4.72 14.26
CA ALA A 72 5.02 5.15 15.53
C ALA A 72 5.69 6.53 15.39
N GLY A 73 5.41 7.42 16.34
CA GLY A 73 5.95 8.78 16.36
C GLY A 73 5.16 9.81 15.55
N GLN A 74 4.12 9.41 14.79
CA GLN A 74 3.20 10.37 14.21
C GLN A 74 2.27 10.94 15.28
N ALA A 75 2.28 12.27 15.43
CA ALA A 75 1.32 12.96 16.28
C ALA A 75 -0.06 12.93 15.62
N LEU A 76 -1.08 12.59 16.41
CA LEU A 76 -2.48 12.66 16.03
C LEU A 76 -3.20 13.61 16.97
N THR A 77 -4.18 14.34 16.42
CA THR A 77 -5.18 15.06 17.20
C THR A 77 -6.18 14.07 17.82
N ASP A 78 -6.91 14.52 18.85
CA ASP A 78 -7.99 13.72 19.46
C ASP A 78 -9.07 13.31 18.46
N GLU A 79 -9.33 14.15 17.46
CA GLU A 79 -10.30 13.86 16.39
C GLU A 79 -9.79 12.75 15.47
N GLU A 80 -8.53 12.82 15.03
CA GLU A 80 -7.91 11.77 14.20
C GLU A 80 -7.81 10.43 14.95
N MET A 81 -7.52 10.46 16.25
CA MET A 81 -7.49 9.23 17.07
C MET A 81 -8.87 8.57 17.15
N ARG A 82 -9.93 9.34 17.38
CA ARG A 82 -11.31 8.82 17.43
C ARG A 82 -11.74 8.28 16.07
N GLU A 83 -11.41 9.00 15.01
CA GLU A 83 -11.73 8.58 13.65
C GLU A 83 -11.00 7.27 13.27
N LEU A 84 -9.73 7.13 13.65
CA LEU A 84 -8.97 5.90 13.42
C LEU A 84 -9.63 4.69 14.10
N VAL A 85 -10.07 4.83 15.36
CA VAL A 85 -10.79 3.77 16.07
C VAL A 85 -12.13 3.46 15.40
N ARG A 86 -12.88 4.49 14.99
CA ARG A 86 -14.16 4.33 14.28
C ARG A 86 -13.98 3.58 12.95
N GLN A 87 -12.92 3.89 12.20
CA GLN A 87 -12.59 3.18 10.95
C GLN A 87 -12.21 1.73 11.21
N LEU A 88 -11.44 1.47 12.27
CA LEU A 88 -11.08 0.11 12.67
C LEU A 88 -12.33 -0.72 12.99
N GLU A 89 -13.27 -0.20 13.77
CA GLU A 89 -14.53 -0.89 14.12
C GLU A 89 -15.41 -1.22 12.91
N GLN A 90 -15.23 -0.50 11.80
CA GLN A 90 -15.98 -0.72 10.55
C GLN A 90 -15.28 -1.70 9.60
N ALA A 91 -14.03 -2.07 9.86
CA ALA A 91 -13.31 -3.03 9.06
C ALA A 91 -13.92 -4.43 9.20
N ALA A 92 -13.88 -5.23 8.13
CA ALA A 92 -14.41 -6.59 8.14
C ALA A 92 -13.67 -7.51 9.14
N THR A 93 -12.37 -7.26 9.34
CA THR A 93 -11.49 -8.02 10.24
C THR A 93 -10.74 -7.07 11.19
N PRO A 94 -11.43 -6.48 12.18
CA PRO A 94 -10.90 -5.37 12.96
C PRO A 94 -9.83 -5.78 13.98
N HIS A 95 -9.67 -7.07 14.26
CA HIS A 95 -8.83 -7.59 15.34
C HIS A 95 -7.44 -8.07 14.89
N THR A 96 -7.19 -8.14 13.58
CA THR A 96 -5.95 -8.67 13.01
C THR A 96 -5.53 -7.80 11.83
N CYS A 97 -4.27 -7.37 11.79
CA CYS A 97 -3.73 -6.67 10.63
C CYS A 97 -3.49 -7.65 9.47
N PRO A 98 -3.29 -7.17 8.23
CA PRO A 98 -3.06 -8.06 7.09
C PRO A 98 -1.90 -9.04 7.28
N HIS A 99 -0.86 -8.64 8.03
CA HIS A 99 0.29 -9.48 8.37
C HIS A 99 0.09 -10.37 9.61
N GLY A 100 -1.14 -10.51 10.14
CA GLY A 100 -1.47 -11.44 11.23
C GLY A 100 -1.23 -10.93 12.65
N ARG A 101 -0.83 -9.66 12.85
CA ARG A 101 -0.63 -9.10 14.19
C ARG A 101 -1.96 -8.62 14.79
N PRO A 102 -2.21 -8.80 16.11
CA PRO A 102 -3.35 -8.19 16.77
C PRO A 102 -3.33 -6.65 16.65
N THR A 103 -4.49 -6.05 16.39
CA THR A 103 -4.66 -4.58 16.26
C THR A 103 -4.92 -3.89 17.61
N MET A 104 -5.39 -4.62 18.61
CA MET A 104 -5.69 -4.14 19.96
C MET A 104 -5.21 -5.16 21.00
N ILE A 105 -4.95 -4.70 22.23
CA ILE A 105 -4.53 -5.50 23.40
C ILE A 105 -5.54 -5.29 24.51
#